data_AF-A0A914INZ9-F1
#
_entry.id   AF-A0A914INZ9-F1
#
_cell.length_a   1.000
_cell.length_b   1.000
_cell.length_c   1.000
_cell.angle_alpha   90.00
_cell.angle_beta   90.00
_cell.angle_gamma   90.00
#
_symmetry.space_group_name_H-M   'P 1'
#
loop_
_entity.id
_entity.type
_entity.pdbx_description
1 polymer ?
#
loop_
_entity_poly.entity_id
_entity_poly.type
_entity_poly.pdbx_seq_one_letter_code
_entity_poly.pdbx_strand_id
1 'polypeptide(L)'
;MTDVETEEATTLGSPFAPVEIQLPSLQHKHPVIVYDSKRYPGRSSEWFFHKLNRVSGYNVYRCVRCKSVNEKSKRSGAGSIGVPARIYIQNDHFMNDPDYPYGEHICQFETNPECESSSVYAKRAILEANKDMRINPERPMAKYVKM
;
A
#
# COMPACT_ATOMS: atom_id res chain seq x y z
N MET A 1 7.78 39.32 -20.36
CA MET A 1 6.81 38.24 -20.55
C MET A 1 7.54 37.15 -21.27
N THR A 2 8.09 36.20 -20.52
CA THR A 2 8.78 35.03 -21.07
C THR A 2 7.92 33.84 -20.69
N ASP A 3 7.22 33.33 -21.68
CA ASP A 3 6.40 32.13 -21.59
C ASP A 3 7.29 30.97 -21.16
N VAL A 4 6.99 30.43 -19.98
CA VAL A 4 7.53 29.15 -19.53
C VAL A 4 6.62 28.10 -20.12
N GLU A 5 6.93 27.66 -21.33
CA GLU A 5 6.39 26.44 -21.90
C GLU A 5 6.79 25.30 -20.96
N THR A 6 5.80 24.81 -20.20
CA THR A 6 5.99 23.68 -19.31
C THR A 6 6.08 22.46 -20.20
N GLU A 7 7.28 21.89 -20.29
CA GLU A 7 7.55 20.65 -21.01
C GLU A 7 6.64 19.53 -20.46
N GLU A 8 5.60 19.17 -21.22
CA GLU A 8 4.88 17.91 -21.02
C GLU A 8 5.85 16.78 -21.36
N ALA A 9 6.53 16.28 -20.33
CA ALA A 9 7.34 15.08 -20.41
C ALA A 9 6.46 13.92 -20.89
N THR A 10 6.63 13.57 -22.16
CA THR A 10 5.92 12.47 -22.81
C THR A 10 6.27 11.18 -22.05
N THR A 11 5.29 10.63 -21.34
CA THR A 11 5.40 9.41 -20.54
C THR A 11 5.60 8.19 -21.45
N LEU A 12 6.84 7.97 -21.87
CA LEU A 12 7.25 6.71 -22.49
C LEU A 12 7.13 5.58 -21.46
N GLY A 13 6.07 4.76 -21.56
CA GLY A 13 6.22 3.33 -21.31
C GLY A 13 5.25 2.60 -20.37
N SER A 14 4.13 3.18 -19.92
CA SER A 14 3.12 2.43 -19.15
C SER A 14 1.78 2.32 -19.87
N PRO A 15 1.20 1.11 -20.03
CA PRO A 15 -0.16 0.95 -20.54
C PRO A 15 -1.24 1.28 -19.49
N PHE A 16 -0.90 1.47 -18.21
CA PHE A 16 -1.85 1.78 -17.15
C PHE A 16 -1.52 3.09 -16.41
N ALA A 17 -2.54 3.56 -15.67
CA ALA A 17 -2.55 4.82 -14.94
C ALA A 17 -1.34 5.02 -14.00
N PRO A 18 -1.00 6.27 -13.68
CA PRO A 18 -0.01 6.57 -12.66
C PRO A 18 -0.47 6.10 -11.27
N VAL A 19 0.50 5.95 -10.36
CA VAL A 19 0.26 5.69 -8.95
C VAL A 19 -0.09 7.00 -8.26
N GLU A 20 -1.38 7.21 -7.99
CA GLU A 20 -1.88 8.49 -7.47
C GLU A 20 -1.74 8.63 -5.95
N ILE A 21 -1.93 7.53 -5.19
CA ILE A 21 -2.05 7.59 -3.73
C ILE A 21 -0.97 6.75 -3.06
N GLN A 22 -0.05 7.43 -2.39
CA GLN A 22 1.01 6.83 -1.58
C GLN A 22 0.88 7.32 -0.14
N LEU A 23 0.57 6.40 0.77
CA LEU A 23 0.41 6.71 2.19
C LEU A 23 1.55 6.10 3.01
N PRO A 24 1.92 6.69 4.15
CA PRO A 24 3.02 6.17 4.93
C PRO A 24 2.79 4.74 5.43
N SER A 25 3.90 4.02 5.54
CA SER A 25 3.93 2.68 6.09
C SER A 25 4.58 2.69 7.47
N LEU A 26 3.91 2.13 8.47
CA LEU A 26 4.50 1.94 9.79
C LEU A 26 5.43 0.72 9.88
N GLN A 27 5.25 -0.26 8.98
CA GLN A 27 5.97 -1.54 9.04
C GLN A 27 7.05 -1.66 7.96
N HIS A 28 7.07 -0.76 6.99
CA HIS A 28 7.96 -0.84 5.83
C HIS A 28 8.66 0.50 5.60
N LYS A 29 9.91 0.44 5.14
CA LYS A 29 10.69 1.62 4.76
C LYS A 29 10.07 2.42 3.60
N HIS A 30 9.24 1.76 2.80
CA HIS A 30 8.58 2.32 1.62
C HIS A 30 7.11 2.62 1.92
N PRO A 31 6.53 3.67 1.30
CA PRO A 31 5.11 3.96 1.41
C PRO A 31 4.26 2.78 0.93
N VAL A 32 3.04 2.71 1.44
CA VAL A 32 2.00 1.82 0.93
C VAL A 32 1.24 2.55 -0.15
N ILE A 33 1.01 1.87 -1.26
CA ILE A 33 0.13 2.36 -2.32
C ILE A 33 -1.29 1.99 -1.97
N VAL A 34 -2.20 2.95 -2.05
CA VAL A 34 -3.63 2.72 -1.96
C VAL A 34 -4.21 2.88 -3.35
N TYR A 35 -5.06 1.94 -3.74
CA TYR A 35 -5.76 1.99 -5.01
C TYR A 35 -7.25 1.76 -4.77
N ASP A 36 -8.07 2.73 -5.17
CA ASP A 36 -9.52 2.63 -5.14
C ASP A 36 -9.97 1.82 -6.35
N SER A 37 -10.63 0.70 -6.08
CA SER A 37 -11.02 -0.27 -7.09
C SER A 37 -12.06 0.31 -8.04
N LYS A 38 -11.79 0.25 -9.34
CA LYS A 38 -12.75 0.62 -10.38
C LYS A 38 -13.78 -0.49 -10.58
N ARG A 39 -13.35 -1.74 -10.44
CA ARG A 39 -14.17 -2.95 -10.54
C ARG A 39 -15.11 -3.15 -9.34
N TYR A 40 -14.67 -2.79 -8.14
CA TYR A 40 -15.42 -2.97 -6.91
C TYR A 40 -15.60 -1.61 -6.18
N PRO A 41 -16.61 -0.81 -6.58
CA PRO A 41 -16.82 0.52 -6.03
C PRO A 41 -16.92 0.54 -4.50
N GLY A 42 -16.27 1.51 -3.86
CA GLY A 42 -16.22 1.64 -2.39
C GLY A 42 -15.23 0.70 -1.70
N ARG A 43 -14.37 0.01 -2.46
CA ARG A 43 -13.30 -0.84 -1.95
C ARG A 43 -11.94 -0.33 -2.36
N SER A 44 -10.97 -0.41 -1.45
CA SER A 44 -9.59 0.02 -1.69
C SER A 44 -8.61 -1.10 -1.37
N SER A 45 -7.64 -1.30 -2.26
CA SER A 45 -6.56 -2.26 -2.08
C SER A 45 -5.29 -1.54 -1.61
N GLU A 46 -4.58 -2.17 -0.68
CA GLU A 46 -3.33 -1.65 -0.12
C GLU A 46 -2.16 -2.52 -0.57
N TRP A 47 -1.09 -1.90 -1.08
CA TRP A 47 0.06 -2.58 -1.66
C TRP A 47 1.37 -2.12 -1.01
N PHE A 48 2.10 -3.05 -0.40
CA PHE A 48 3.42 -2.73 0.18
C PHE A 48 4.54 -3.15 -0.78
N PHE A 49 5.61 -2.36 -0.80
CA PHE A 49 6.80 -2.69 -1.56
C PHE A 49 7.44 -3.98 -1.02
N HIS A 50 7.61 -4.97 -1.90
CA HIS A 50 8.25 -6.23 -1.56
C HIS A 50 9.72 -6.26 -1.98
N LYS A 51 10.02 -5.97 -3.25
CA LYS A 51 11.38 -5.97 -3.80
C LYS A 51 11.44 -5.31 -5.19
N LEU A 52 12.61 -4.82 -5.58
CA LEU A 52 12.94 -4.51 -6.96
C LEU A 52 13.32 -5.80 -7.71
N ASN A 53 12.68 -6.07 -8.85
CA ASN A 53 13.13 -7.09 -9.78
C ASN A 53 14.28 -6.53 -10.63
N ARG A 54 15.51 -6.98 -10.37
CA ARG A 54 16.70 -6.50 -11.08
C ARG A 54 16.75 -6.89 -12.56
N VAL A 55 16.03 -7.93 -12.97
CA VAL A 55 16.01 -8.39 -14.37
C VAL A 55 15.06 -7.54 -15.20
N SER A 56 13.85 -7.29 -14.69
CA SER A 56 12.84 -6.51 -15.43
C SER A 56 12.86 -5.02 -15.12
N GLY A 57 13.54 -4.59 -14.05
CA GLY A 57 13.50 -3.21 -13.56
C GLY A 57 12.21 -2.84 -12.81
N TYR A 58 11.27 -3.78 -12.62
CA TYR A 58 9.98 -3.50 -11.98
C TYR A 58 10.07 -3.56 -10.46
N ASN A 59 9.43 -2.61 -9.79
CA ASN A 59 9.13 -2.71 -8.37
C ASN A 59 7.96 -3.66 -8.17
N VAL A 60 8.18 -4.71 -7.37
CA VAL A 60 7.16 -5.70 -7.01
C VAL A 60 6.49 -5.27 -5.73
N TYR A 61 5.18 -5.11 -5.76
CA TYR A 61 4.35 -4.85 -4.61
C TYR A 61 3.45 -6.04 -4.31
N ARG A 62 3.04 -6.19 -3.05
CA ARG A 62 2.16 -7.27 -2.58
C ARG A 62 1.00 -6.70 -1.79
N CYS A 63 -0.15 -7.34 -1.88
CA CYS A 63 -1.33 -6.93 -1.11
C CYS A 63 -1.07 -7.05 0.40
N VAL A 64 -1.24 -5.95 1.13
CA VAL A 64 -1.07 -5.85 2.59
C VAL A 64 -2.01 -6.81 3.31
N ARG A 65 -3.28 -6.88 2.87
CA ARG A 65 -4.26 -7.73 3.51
C ARG A 65 -3.96 -9.22 3.29
N CYS A 66 -3.59 -9.61 2.08
CA CYS A 66 -3.17 -10.99 1.81
C CYS A 66 -1.99 -11.43 2.68
N LYS A 67 -0.99 -10.54 2.86
CA LYS A 67 0.12 -10.81 3.78
C LYS A 67 -0.38 -11.03 5.22
N SER A 68 -1.23 -10.15 5.73
CA SER A 68 -1.80 -10.26 7.09
C SER A 68 -2.55 -11.58 7.31
N VAL A 69 -3.39 -11.99 6.35
CA VAL A 69 -4.14 -13.26 6.46
C VAL A 69 -3.19 -14.46 6.44
N ASN A 70 -2.19 -14.46 5.56
CA ASN A 70 -1.19 -15.53 5.50
C ASN A 70 -0.35 -15.61 6.80
N GLU A 71 0.04 -14.47 7.37
CA GLU A 71 0.77 -14.43 8.65
C GLU A 71 -0.09 -14.93 9.82
N LYS A 72 -1.38 -14.59 9.85
CA LYS A 72 -2.32 -15.13 10.85
C LYS A 72 -2.41 -16.65 10.74
N SER A 73 -2.61 -17.18 9.53
CA SER A 73 -2.67 -18.63 9.30
C SER A 73 -1.41 -19.37 9.77
N LYS A 74 -0.23 -18.83 9.45
CA LYS A 74 1.06 -19.38 9.92
C LYS A 74 1.17 -19.38 11.45
N ARG A 75 0.76 -18.29 12.12
CA ARG A 75 0.77 -18.21 13.59
C ARG A 75 -0.22 -19.19 14.24
N SER A 76 -1.31 -19.52 13.55
CA SER A 76 -2.28 -20.52 14.00
C SER A 76 -1.86 -21.97 13.71
N GLY A 77 -0.70 -22.21 13.11
CA GLY A 77 -0.20 -23.55 12.80
C GLY A 77 -0.79 -24.19 11.54
N ALA A 78 -1.69 -23.50 10.83
CA ALA A 78 -2.29 -24.01 9.59
C ALA A 78 -1.37 -23.91 8.35
N GLY A 79 -0.16 -23.37 8.52
CA GLY A 79 0.82 -23.23 7.44
C GLY A 79 0.57 -21.99 6.57
N SER A 80 1.10 -22.01 5.33
CA SER A 80 0.88 -20.91 4.38
C SER A 80 -0.30 -21.23 3.48
N ILE A 81 -1.24 -20.28 3.37
CA ILE A 81 -2.46 -20.43 2.55
C ILE A 81 -2.31 -19.90 1.12
N GLY A 82 -1.10 -19.46 0.74
CA GLY A 82 -0.82 -18.97 -0.61
C GLY A 82 0.13 -17.77 -0.64
N VAL A 83 0.45 -17.35 -1.87
CA VAL A 83 1.25 -16.16 -2.14
C VAL A 83 0.32 -14.95 -2.20
N PRO A 84 0.64 -13.84 -1.51
CA PRO A 84 -0.13 -12.61 -1.66
C PRO A 84 -0.23 -12.15 -3.12
N ALA A 85 -1.40 -11.65 -3.52
CA ALA A 85 -1.61 -10.98 -4.80
C ALA A 85 -0.55 -9.88 -5.01
N ARG A 86 -0.17 -9.65 -6.28
CA ARG A 86 0.93 -8.76 -6.65
C ARG A 86 0.56 -7.78 -7.75
N ILE A 87 1.17 -6.60 -7.67
CA ILE A 87 1.22 -5.63 -8.77
C ILE A 87 2.68 -5.26 -9.03
N TYR A 88 2.94 -4.76 -10.23
CA TYR A 88 4.23 -4.28 -10.66
C TYR A 88 4.15 -2.79 -10.98
N ILE A 89 5.20 -2.05 -10.60
CA ILE A 89 5.28 -0.61 -10.82
C ILE A 89 6.64 -0.27 -11.43
N GLN A 90 6.63 0.62 -12.41
CA GLN A 90 7.82 1.18 -13.02
C GLN A 90 7.58 2.65 -13.30
N ASN A 91 8.56 3.50 -12.97
CA ASN A 91 8.48 4.95 -13.20
C ASN A 91 7.16 5.56 -12.69
N ASP A 92 6.76 5.19 -11.47
CA ASP A 92 5.51 5.63 -10.83
C ASP A 92 4.20 5.30 -11.58
N HIS A 93 4.23 4.31 -12.47
CA HIS A 93 3.05 3.80 -13.15
C HIS A 93 2.80 2.32 -12.87
N PHE A 94 1.53 1.92 -12.91
CA PHE A 94 1.15 0.51 -12.83
C PHE A 94 1.54 -0.23 -14.11
N MET A 95 2.22 -1.36 -14.00
CA MET A 95 2.51 -2.25 -15.16
C MET A 95 1.42 -3.30 -15.37
N ASN A 96 0.49 -3.42 -14.44
CA ASN A 96 -0.72 -4.24 -14.55
C ASN A 96 -1.86 -3.57 -13.78
N ASP A 97 -3.09 -3.82 -14.22
CA ASP A 97 -4.29 -3.33 -13.54
C ASP A 97 -4.36 -3.87 -12.10
N PRO A 98 -4.46 -3.02 -11.06
CA PRO A 98 -4.65 -3.47 -9.68
C PRO A 98 -5.98 -4.19 -9.43
N ASP A 99 -7.01 -4.03 -10.28
CA ASP A 99 -8.26 -4.80 -10.22
C ASP A 99 -8.12 -6.23 -10.77
N TYR A 100 -7.03 -6.48 -11.52
CA TYR A 100 -6.65 -7.79 -12.05
C TYR A 100 -5.19 -8.09 -11.70
N PRO A 101 -4.86 -8.21 -10.40
CA PRO A 101 -3.48 -8.39 -9.96
C PRO A 101 -2.97 -9.80 -10.30
N TYR A 102 -1.65 -9.96 -10.26
CA TYR A 102 -1.03 -11.27 -10.41
C TYR A 102 -1.25 -12.14 -9.18
N GLY A 103 -2.05 -13.18 -9.37
CA GLY A 103 -2.47 -14.11 -8.32
C GLY A 103 -3.73 -13.62 -7.60
N GLU A 104 -4.55 -14.57 -7.16
CA GLU A 104 -5.83 -14.25 -6.52
C GLU A 104 -5.66 -13.64 -5.13
N HIS A 105 -6.63 -12.81 -4.76
CA HIS A 105 -6.72 -12.26 -3.41
C HIS A 105 -7.17 -13.32 -2.40
N ILE A 106 -6.21 -13.99 -1.76
CA ILE A 106 -6.46 -14.87 -0.61
C ILE A 106 -7.11 -14.14 0.59
N CYS A 107 -7.10 -12.80 0.58
CA CYS A 107 -7.80 -12.00 1.57
C CYS A 107 -9.30 -11.83 1.31
N GLN A 108 -9.86 -12.44 0.26
CA GLN A 108 -11.26 -12.29 -0.14
C GLN A 108 -11.61 -10.81 -0.35
N PHE A 109 -10.83 -10.13 -1.22
CA PHE A 109 -10.87 -8.67 -1.37
C PHE A 109 -12.27 -8.10 -1.51
N GLU A 110 -13.11 -8.72 -2.35
CA GLU A 110 -14.47 -8.29 -2.66
C GLU A 110 -15.43 -8.29 -1.45
N THR A 111 -15.22 -9.16 -0.47
CA THR A 111 -16.15 -9.34 0.66
C THR A 111 -15.53 -8.96 2.02
N ASN A 112 -14.23 -8.70 2.09
CA ASN A 112 -13.52 -8.39 3.33
C ASN A 112 -13.79 -6.96 3.85
N PRO A 113 -14.45 -6.75 5.00
CA PRO A 113 -14.76 -5.40 5.50
C PRO A 113 -13.53 -4.51 5.70
N GLU A 114 -12.35 -5.10 5.96
CA GLU A 114 -11.10 -4.33 6.09
C GLU A 114 -10.59 -3.75 4.75
N CYS A 115 -11.21 -4.10 3.63
CA CYS A 115 -10.92 -3.55 2.30
C CYS A 115 -11.95 -2.49 1.87
N GLU A 116 -12.94 -2.15 2.70
CA GLU A 116 -13.79 -0.99 2.45
C GLU A 116 -12.95 0.29 2.47
N SER A 117 -13.19 1.19 1.50
CA SER A 117 -12.40 2.42 1.35
C SER A 117 -12.41 3.24 2.64
N SER A 118 -13.58 3.41 3.26
CA SER A 118 -13.74 4.10 4.54
C SER A 118 -12.82 3.51 5.63
N SER A 119 -12.80 2.19 5.77
CA SER A 119 -11.96 1.46 6.72
C SER A 119 -10.46 1.62 6.41
N VAL A 120 -10.07 1.52 5.14
CA VAL A 120 -8.68 1.68 4.70
C VAL A 120 -8.17 3.10 5.00
N TYR A 121 -8.90 4.13 4.57
CA TYR A 121 -8.49 5.52 4.77
C TYR A 121 -8.52 5.92 6.25
N ALA A 122 -9.55 5.52 7.01
CA ALA A 122 -9.61 5.81 8.44
C ALA A 122 -8.42 5.18 9.18
N LYS A 123 -8.10 3.91 8.89
CA LYS A 123 -6.93 3.25 9.46
C LYS A 123 -5.66 4.02 9.11
N ARG A 124 -5.46 4.39 7.85
CA ARG A 124 -4.27 5.12 7.40
C ARG A 124 -4.13 6.49 8.04
N ALA A 125 -5.21 7.25 8.17
CA ALA A 125 -5.22 8.52 8.89
C ALA A 125 -4.82 8.37 10.35
N ILE A 126 -5.34 7.35 11.06
CA ILE A 126 -4.93 7.03 12.44
C ILE A 126 -3.45 6.65 12.51
N LEU A 127 -2.94 5.89 11.54
CA LEU A 127 -1.52 5.53 11.50
C LEU A 127 -0.62 6.74 11.30
N GLU A 128 -1.02 7.69 10.46
CA GLU A 128 -0.26 8.92 10.24
C GLU A 128 -0.27 9.80 11.50
N ALA A 129 -1.44 10.03 12.10
CA ALA A 129 -1.53 10.79 13.34
C ALA A 129 -0.67 10.17 14.48
N ASN A 130 -0.65 8.83 14.58
CA ASN A 130 0.19 8.13 15.56
C ASN A 130 1.70 8.26 15.28
N LYS A 131 2.09 8.37 14.01
CA LYS A 131 3.48 8.60 13.63
C LYS A 131 3.91 10.01 14.05
N ASP A 132 3.08 11.02 13.82
CA ASP A 132 3.36 12.40 14.21
C ASP A 132 3.47 12.57 15.73
N MET A 133 2.61 11.89 16.49
CA MET A 133 2.70 11.87 17.96
C MET A 133 3.97 11.20 18.48
N ARG A 134 4.55 10.24 17.74
CA ARG A 134 5.83 9.58 18.09
C ARG A 134 7.06 10.39 17.67
N ILE A 135 6.89 11.44 16.87
CA ILE A 135 7.96 12.34 16.39
C ILE A 135 7.89 13.71 17.09
N ASN A 136 7.39 13.77 18.34
CA ASN A 136 7.47 14.99 19.13
C ASN A 136 8.52 14.87 20.27
N PRO A 137 9.76 15.38 20.08
CA PRO A 137 10.82 15.30 21.09
C PRO A 137 10.59 16.20 22.33
N GLU A 138 9.52 16.98 22.39
CA GLU A 138 9.26 17.93 23.49
C GLU A 138 8.28 17.46 24.58
N ARG A 139 8.07 16.15 24.76
CA ARG A 139 7.39 15.66 25.98
C ARG A 139 8.21 14.57 26.68
N PRO A 140 9.01 14.94 27.70
CA PRO A 140 9.63 13.94 28.56
C PRO A 140 8.53 13.11 29.21
N MET A 141 8.76 11.79 29.26
CA MET A 141 7.93 10.84 30.00
C MET A 141 7.77 11.35 31.44
N ALA A 142 6.61 11.94 31.73
CA ALA A 142 6.26 12.34 33.07
C ALA A 142 6.21 11.07 33.91
N LYS A 143 7.20 10.96 34.80
CA LYS A 143 7.35 9.98 35.86
C LYS A 143 5.97 9.64 36.42
N TYR A 144 5.55 8.39 36.28
CA TYR A 144 4.48 7.89 37.14
C TYR A 144 4.95 8.02 38.58
N VAL A 145 4.19 8.85 39.29
CA VAL A 145 4.29 9.15 40.72
C VAL A 145 4.28 7.83 41.48
N LYS A 146 5.34 7.56 42.24
CA LYS A 146 5.26 6.65 43.39
C LYS A 146 4.38 7.36 44.43
N MET A 147 3.18 6.84 44.65
CA MET A 147 2.55 6.88 45.96
C MET A 147 2.93 5.61 46.71
#